data_AF-A0AAD8YQM5-F1
#
_entry.id   AF-A0AAD8YQM5-F1
#
_cell.length_a   1.000
_cell.length_b   1.000
_cell.length_c   1.000
_cell.angle_alpha   90.00
_cell.angle_beta   90.00
_cell.angle_gamma   90.00
#
_symmetry.space_group_name_H-M   'P 1'
#
loop_
_entity.id
_entity.type
_entity.pdbx_description
1 polymer ?
#
loop_
_entity_poly.entity_id
_entity_poly.type
_entity_poly.pdbx_seq_one_letter_code
_entity_poly.pdbx_strand_id
1 'polypeptide(L)'
;MAASVASNSLSPNEIAEAMIQRVDAVNPSINAIVQFDREQVTRDAAELSRQQESGEKLGPLHGVPFTIKDLTAVDGLPTTFGMKPMADNIATGNAVVVDRLRGAGGLFLGKTNTPESGYYGGTDNHLYGPTHNPWKLGNSAGGSSGGASAAVAAGLGPLAEGSDGAGSVRIPSALCGVVGLKPTTGVIPQTILAGRFYNWAYHGPITRTVADNALMLDIMAGPDNADPLSIERAETSYVEAAKGDVKGLRVAWSTNLGLGHVDPEVLAVCLDALAAFEELGAQITEATPQWGNPSESMWNGIWVPGFASEYDLLDWENQRGEVDDNLIEIMPRPSGSPVSTSGGPTHSAASCGTRGPRS
;
A
#
# COMPACT_ATOMS: atom_id res chain seq x y z
N MET A 1 -6.51 -1.61 20.39
CA MET A 1 -5.52 -2.67 20.68
C MET A 1 -4.40 -2.15 21.58
N ALA A 2 -3.62 -1.14 21.17
CA ALA A 2 -2.56 -0.55 22.01
C ALA A 2 -3.03 -0.17 23.43
N ALA A 3 -4.21 0.45 23.57
CA ALA A 3 -4.76 0.79 24.88
C ALA A 3 -4.99 -0.44 25.80
N SER A 4 -5.42 -1.56 25.23
CA SER A 4 -5.62 -2.83 25.95
C SER A 4 -4.30 -3.44 26.40
N VAL A 5 -3.24 -3.29 25.59
CA VAL A 5 -1.88 -3.67 25.96
C VAL A 5 -1.37 -2.76 27.09
N ALA A 6 -1.53 -1.45 26.96
CA ALA A 6 -1.12 -0.49 27.98
C ALA A 6 -1.83 -0.70 29.33
N SER A 7 -3.06 -1.21 29.33
CA SER A 7 -3.81 -1.54 30.56
C SER A 7 -3.60 -2.97 31.07
N ASN A 8 -2.68 -3.74 30.48
CA ASN A 8 -2.45 -5.16 30.78
C ASN A 8 -3.70 -6.06 30.63
N SER A 9 -4.68 -5.64 29.81
CA SER A 9 -5.86 -6.47 29.52
C SER A 9 -5.64 -7.40 28.34
N LEU A 10 -4.59 -7.18 27.57
CA LEU A 10 -4.08 -8.06 26.51
C LEU A 10 -2.56 -8.02 26.55
N SER A 11 -1.91 -9.16 26.33
CA SER A 11 -0.47 -9.26 26.12
C SER A 11 -0.12 -9.32 24.62
N PRO A 12 1.06 -8.84 24.21
CA PRO A 12 1.57 -9.05 22.86
C PRO A 12 1.62 -10.54 22.46
N ASN A 13 1.90 -11.45 23.40
CA ASN A 13 1.84 -12.90 23.18
C ASN A 13 0.44 -13.39 22.77
N GLU A 14 -0.61 -12.98 23.48
CA GLU A 14 -1.99 -13.32 23.12
C GLU A 14 -2.37 -12.76 21.74
N ILE A 15 -1.90 -11.54 21.43
CA ILE A 15 -2.11 -10.92 20.12
C ILE A 15 -1.40 -11.74 19.03
N ALA A 16 -0.14 -12.12 19.24
CA ALA A 16 0.64 -12.91 18.31
C ALA A 16 0.02 -14.27 18.03
N GLU A 17 -0.41 -14.99 19.07
CA GLU A 17 -1.10 -16.27 18.92
C GLU A 17 -2.38 -16.12 18.08
N ALA A 18 -3.20 -15.12 18.39
CA ALA A 18 -4.43 -14.86 17.63
C ALA A 18 -4.13 -14.49 16.15
N MET A 19 -3.08 -13.70 15.88
CA MET A 19 -2.69 -13.34 14.52
C MET A 19 -2.15 -14.52 13.74
N ILE A 20 -1.31 -15.38 14.35
CA ILE A 20 -0.81 -16.60 13.71
C ILE A 20 -1.99 -17.50 13.30
N GLN A 21 -2.91 -17.76 14.22
CA GLN A 21 -4.11 -18.56 13.93
C GLN A 21 -4.97 -17.94 12.81
N ARG A 22 -5.09 -16.60 12.79
CA ARG A 22 -5.87 -15.89 11.77
C ARG A 22 -5.20 -15.95 10.39
N VAL A 23 -3.88 -15.77 10.32
CA VAL A 23 -3.10 -15.90 9.08
C VAL A 23 -3.25 -17.30 8.52
N ASP A 24 -3.10 -18.34 9.35
CA ASP A 24 -3.23 -19.73 8.92
C ASP A 24 -4.60 -20.06 8.33
N ALA A 25 -5.66 -19.53 8.97
CA ALA A 25 -7.02 -19.84 8.59
C ALA A 25 -7.46 -19.12 7.30
N VAL A 26 -6.92 -17.93 7.02
CA VAL A 26 -7.47 -17.03 6.00
C VAL A 26 -6.50 -16.75 4.86
N ASN A 27 -5.21 -16.55 5.15
CA ASN A 27 -4.22 -16.18 4.15
C ASN A 27 -4.09 -17.20 3.00
N PRO A 28 -4.19 -18.53 3.21
CA PRO A 28 -4.12 -19.50 2.10
C PRO A 28 -5.17 -19.29 1.00
N SER A 29 -6.32 -18.66 1.31
CA SER A 29 -7.38 -18.40 0.32
C SER A 29 -7.24 -17.07 -0.41
N ILE A 30 -6.54 -16.08 0.19
CA ILE A 30 -6.43 -14.73 -0.37
C ILE A 30 -5.02 -14.34 -0.79
N ASN A 31 -3.99 -15.07 -0.34
CA ASN A 31 -2.58 -14.86 -0.67
C ASN A 31 -2.13 -13.39 -0.49
N ALA A 32 -2.42 -12.83 0.68
CA ALA A 32 -2.17 -11.42 0.99
C ALA A 32 -0.78 -11.19 1.60
N ILE A 33 -0.36 -12.08 2.51
CA ILE A 33 0.97 -12.08 3.15
C ILE A 33 1.80 -13.19 2.49
N VAL A 34 2.92 -12.82 1.87
CA VAL A 34 3.78 -13.73 1.08
C VAL A 34 5.06 -14.11 1.79
N GLN A 35 5.44 -13.38 2.84
CA GLN A 35 6.52 -13.75 3.75
C GLN A 35 5.99 -13.69 5.18
N PHE A 36 5.92 -14.84 5.85
CA PHE A 36 5.36 -14.98 7.19
C PHE A 36 6.16 -16.03 7.95
N ASP A 37 6.74 -15.65 9.09
CA ASP A 37 7.48 -16.55 9.98
C ASP A 37 6.84 -16.54 11.38
N ARG A 38 6.17 -17.65 11.71
CA ARG A 38 5.52 -17.83 13.02
C ARG A 38 6.49 -17.73 14.19
N GLU A 39 7.70 -18.25 14.01
CA GLU A 39 8.70 -18.25 15.06
C GLU A 39 9.21 -16.84 15.31
N GLN A 40 9.45 -16.06 14.25
CA GLN A 40 9.76 -14.63 14.38
C GLN A 40 8.64 -13.88 15.11
N VAL A 41 7.39 -14.03 14.69
CA VAL A 41 6.25 -13.36 15.34
C VAL A 41 6.15 -13.74 16.83
N THR A 42 6.37 -15.02 17.16
CA THR A 42 6.34 -15.51 18.55
C THR A 42 7.50 -14.93 19.38
N ARG A 43 8.72 -14.90 18.82
CA ARG A 43 9.91 -14.35 19.50
C ARG A 43 9.77 -12.85 19.76
N ASP A 44 9.32 -12.09 18.77
CA ASP A 44 9.16 -10.64 18.87
C ASP A 44 8.05 -10.29 19.88
N ALA A 45 6.95 -11.03 19.87
CA ALA A 45 5.87 -10.85 20.84
C ALA A 45 6.30 -11.19 22.28
N ALA A 46 7.16 -12.19 22.47
CA ALA A 46 7.70 -12.52 23.79
C ALA A 46 8.59 -11.39 24.33
N GLU A 47 9.35 -10.72 23.46
CA GLU A 47 10.13 -9.54 23.84
C GLU A 47 9.22 -8.36 24.21
N LEU A 48 8.22 -8.04 23.38
CA LEU A 48 7.25 -6.99 23.68
C LEU A 48 6.47 -7.28 24.98
N SER A 49 6.15 -8.55 25.26
CA SER A 49 5.47 -8.94 26.51
C SER A 49 6.38 -8.76 27.73
N ARG A 50 7.68 -9.07 27.63
CA ARG A 50 8.64 -8.77 28.71
C ARG A 50 8.73 -7.28 29.01
N GLN A 51 8.77 -6.44 27.98
CA GLN A 51 8.78 -4.97 28.14
C GLN A 51 7.49 -4.45 28.78
N GLN A 52 6.35 -5.06 28.45
CA GLN A 52 5.07 -4.78 29.10
C GLN A 52 5.10 -5.14 30.60
N GLU A 53 5.59 -6.33 30.94
CA GLU A 53 5.66 -6.85 32.31
C GLU A 53 6.69 -6.10 33.18
N SER A 54 7.79 -5.62 32.60
CA SER A 54 8.83 -4.86 33.30
C SER A 54 8.38 -3.44 33.69
N GLY A 55 7.24 -2.98 33.17
CA GLY A 55 6.73 -1.63 33.40
C GLY A 55 7.49 -0.54 32.65
N GLU A 56 8.20 -0.90 31.58
CA GLU A 56 8.85 0.05 30.69
C GLU A 56 7.85 1.00 30.04
N LYS A 57 8.35 2.16 29.59
CA LYS A 57 7.52 3.11 28.85
C LYS A 57 7.17 2.52 27.48
N LEU A 58 5.94 2.06 27.34
CA LEU A 58 5.45 1.43 26.12
C LEU A 58 5.27 2.47 24.99
N GLY A 59 5.62 2.06 23.77
CA GLY A 59 5.41 2.85 22.57
C GLY A 59 3.93 2.95 22.17
N PRO A 60 3.56 3.89 21.29
CA PRO A 60 2.16 4.11 20.90
C PRO A 60 1.53 2.94 20.12
N LEU A 61 2.34 2.01 19.60
CA LEU A 61 1.92 0.79 18.93
C LEU A 61 2.34 -0.48 19.67
N HIS A 62 2.66 -0.42 20.97
CA HIS A 62 3.16 -1.58 21.70
C HIS A 62 2.28 -2.82 21.52
N GLY A 63 2.85 -3.88 20.92
CA GLY A 63 2.15 -5.14 20.62
C GLY A 63 1.15 -5.09 19.46
N VAL A 64 0.97 -3.95 18.79
CA VAL A 64 0.03 -3.81 17.67
C VAL A 64 0.63 -4.40 16.40
N PRO A 65 -0.04 -5.37 15.73
CA PRO A 65 0.50 -6.00 14.54
C PRO A 65 0.53 -5.07 13.34
N PHE A 66 1.59 -5.17 12.53
CA PHE A 66 1.68 -4.49 11.24
C PHE A 66 2.35 -5.36 10.18
N THR A 67 2.01 -5.11 8.91
CA THR A 67 2.65 -5.73 7.74
C THR A 67 3.33 -4.69 6.86
N ILE A 68 4.34 -5.10 6.10
CA ILE A 68 5.13 -4.24 5.20
C ILE A 68 4.95 -4.72 3.75
N LYS A 69 4.90 -3.84 2.75
CA LYS A 69 4.81 -4.27 1.35
C LYS A 69 6.11 -4.91 0.88
N ASP A 70 6.04 -5.89 -0.03
CA ASP A 70 7.25 -6.52 -0.59
C ASP A 70 8.06 -5.68 -1.61
N LEU A 71 7.82 -4.37 -1.59
CA LEU A 71 8.71 -3.35 -2.21
C LEU A 71 9.57 -2.64 -1.16
N THR A 72 9.29 -2.84 0.13
CA THR A 72 9.92 -2.10 1.23
C THR A 72 10.91 -3.02 1.95
N ALA A 73 12.14 -2.53 2.12
CA ALA A 73 13.22 -3.27 2.75
C ALA A 73 12.95 -3.56 4.24
N VAL A 74 13.16 -4.81 4.64
CA VAL A 74 13.15 -5.27 6.03
C VAL A 74 14.41 -6.10 6.23
N ASP A 75 15.27 -5.71 7.16
CA ASP A 75 16.58 -6.31 7.38
C ASP A 75 16.49 -7.84 7.53
N GLY A 76 17.37 -8.54 6.83
CA GLY A 76 17.45 -10.00 6.83
C GLY A 76 16.35 -10.72 6.06
N LEU A 77 15.38 -10.02 5.46
CA LEU A 77 14.30 -10.61 4.66
C LEU A 77 14.45 -10.32 3.16
N PRO A 78 13.95 -11.22 2.29
CA PRO A 78 13.83 -10.93 0.87
C PRO A 78 13.01 -9.67 0.60
N THR A 79 13.52 -8.82 -0.29
CA THR A 79 12.78 -7.73 -0.92
C THR A 79 12.71 -8.07 -2.40
N THR A 80 11.68 -8.82 -2.76
CA THR A 80 11.63 -9.50 -4.06
C THR A 80 10.99 -8.66 -5.15
N PHE A 81 10.31 -7.58 -4.78
CA PHE A 81 9.51 -6.79 -5.70
C PHE A 81 8.45 -7.64 -6.44
N GLY A 82 8.03 -8.79 -5.90
CA GLY A 82 7.17 -9.75 -6.58
C GLY A 82 7.80 -10.43 -7.80
N MET A 83 9.09 -10.25 -8.06
CA MET A 83 9.79 -10.74 -9.25
C MET A 83 10.64 -11.97 -8.91
N LYS A 84 10.54 -13.04 -9.72
CA LYS A 84 11.36 -14.24 -9.53
C LYS A 84 12.87 -13.99 -9.54
N PRO A 85 13.45 -13.15 -10.43
CA PRO A 85 14.89 -12.85 -10.42
C PRO A 85 15.38 -12.19 -9.13
N MET A 86 14.47 -11.64 -8.33
CA MET A 86 14.76 -10.94 -7.08
C MET A 86 14.37 -11.77 -5.84
N ALA A 87 13.99 -13.04 -6.01
CA ALA A 87 13.55 -13.90 -4.90
C ALA A 87 14.60 -14.01 -3.77
N ASP A 88 15.89 -13.97 -4.13
CA ASP A 88 17.02 -14.07 -3.19
C ASP A 88 17.64 -12.70 -2.85
N ASN A 89 16.98 -11.58 -3.21
CA ASN A 89 17.45 -10.24 -2.87
C ASN A 89 17.19 -9.92 -1.39
N ILE A 90 18.11 -10.35 -0.52
CA ILE A 90 18.01 -10.12 0.94
C ILE A 90 18.40 -8.69 1.28
N ALA A 91 17.51 -7.96 1.95
CA ALA A 91 17.81 -6.62 2.44
C ALA A 91 18.84 -6.65 3.58
N THR A 92 19.78 -5.71 3.55
CA THR A 92 20.86 -5.54 4.55
C THR A 92 20.55 -4.45 5.58
N GLY A 93 19.32 -3.93 5.56
CA GLY A 93 18.84 -2.89 6.45
C GLY A 93 17.34 -2.69 6.32
N ASN A 94 16.76 -2.05 7.33
CA ASN A 94 15.35 -1.66 7.32
C ASN A 94 15.16 -0.38 6.51
N ALA A 95 14.01 -0.26 5.85
CA ALA A 95 13.50 1.05 5.45
C ALA A 95 13.12 1.87 6.70
N VAL A 96 13.19 3.21 6.60
CA VAL A 96 12.94 4.12 7.72
C VAL A 96 11.55 3.91 8.33
N VAL A 97 10.54 3.61 7.51
CA VAL A 97 9.19 3.31 8.00
C VAL A 97 9.13 2.06 8.88
N VAL A 98 9.96 1.06 8.59
CA VAL A 98 10.02 -0.18 9.38
C VAL A 98 10.66 0.08 10.73
N ASP A 99 11.77 0.83 10.76
CA ASP A 99 12.42 1.24 12.02
C ASP A 99 11.50 2.09 12.88
N ARG A 100 10.74 3.01 12.29
CA ARG A 100 9.76 3.84 13.02
C ARG A 100 8.62 3.02 13.60
N LEU A 101 8.06 2.08 12.84
CA LEU A 101 6.96 1.21 13.31
C LEU A 101 7.42 0.25 14.41
N ARG A 102 8.61 -0.37 14.26
CA ARG A 102 9.21 -1.21 15.32
C ARG A 102 9.58 -0.40 16.56
N GLY A 103 10.18 0.78 16.37
CA GLY A 103 10.54 1.70 17.47
C GLY A 103 9.32 2.25 18.23
N ALA A 104 8.14 2.25 17.60
CA ALA A 104 6.87 2.55 18.25
C ALA A 104 6.27 1.35 19.04
N GLY A 105 6.98 0.21 19.09
CA GLY A 105 6.55 -1.02 19.76
C GLY A 105 5.68 -1.94 18.90
N GLY A 106 5.58 -1.69 17.59
CA GLY A 106 4.77 -2.50 16.69
C GLY A 106 5.27 -3.94 16.56
N LEU A 107 4.36 -4.89 16.43
CA LEU A 107 4.64 -6.30 16.17
C LEU A 107 4.67 -6.55 14.65
N PHE A 108 5.85 -6.79 14.09
CA PHE A 108 5.97 -7.09 12.66
C PHE A 108 5.43 -8.49 12.37
N LEU A 109 4.43 -8.60 11.48
CA LEU A 109 3.83 -9.89 11.10
C LEU A 109 4.46 -10.52 9.86
N GLY A 110 4.92 -9.71 8.91
CA GLY A 110 5.37 -10.24 7.63
C GLY A 110 5.23 -9.26 6.47
N LYS A 111 5.56 -9.75 5.27
CA LYS A 111 5.54 -8.96 4.03
C LYS A 111 4.33 -9.29 3.16
N THR A 112 3.68 -8.26 2.62
CA THR A 112 2.46 -8.36 1.81
C THR A 112 2.77 -8.36 0.32
N ASN A 113 1.93 -9.06 -0.43
CA ASN A 113 2.07 -9.24 -1.87
C ASN A 113 1.95 -7.91 -2.65
N THR A 114 2.53 -7.89 -3.84
CA THR A 114 2.58 -6.77 -4.79
C THR A 114 2.57 -7.34 -6.21
N PRO A 115 2.10 -6.63 -7.24
CA PRO A 115 2.52 -6.94 -8.60
C PRO A 115 4.02 -6.70 -8.73
N GLU A 116 4.60 -7.28 -9.78
CA GLU A 116 6.03 -7.12 -10.10
C GLU A 116 6.41 -5.65 -10.15
N SER A 117 7.46 -5.26 -9.44
CA SER A 117 7.93 -3.87 -9.32
C SER A 117 6.88 -2.85 -8.85
N GLY A 118 5.68 -3.28 -8.46
CA GLY A 118 4.59 -2.36 -8.17
C GLY A 118 3.99 -1.63 -9.39
N TYR A 119 4.20 -2.12 -10.61
CA TYR A 119 4.06 -1.33 -11.85
C TYR A 119 2.63 -1.04 -12.33
N TYR A 120 1.63 -1.80 -11.86
CA TYR A 120 0.23 -1.63 -12.29
C TYR A 120 -0.78 -1.82 -11.16
N GLY A 121 -2.06 -1.58 -11.48
CA GLY A 121 -3.19 -1.55 -10.53
C GLY A 121 -3.77 -2.90 -10.10
N GLY A 122 -3.07 -4.01 -10.31
CA GLY A 122 -3.43 -5.34 -9.81
C GLY A 122 -2.44 -5.85 -8.76
N THR A 123 -2.66 -7.05 -8.23
CA THR A 123 -1.73 -7.71 -7.31
C THR A 123 -1.66 -9.19 -7.67
N ASP A 124 -0.98 -9.46 -8.78
CA ASP A 124 -0.55 -10.78 -9.21
C ASP A 124 0.84 -10.70 -9.82
N ASN A 125 1.59 -11.79 -9.67
CA ASN A 125 2.98 -11.89 -10.12
C ASN A 125 3.38 -13.36 -10.29
N HIS A 126 4.50 -13.59 -10.96
CA HIS A 126 5.00 -14.94 -11.24
C HIS A 126 5.65 -15.65 -10.04
N LEU A 127 6.01 -14.92 -8.99
CA LEU A 127 6.72 -15.50 -7.83
C LEU A 127 5.75 -16.10 -6.80
N TYR A 128 4.71 -15.36 -6.43
CA TYR A 128 3.75 -15.66 -5.39
C TYR A 128 2.33 -15.89 -5.90
N GLY A 129 2.02 -15.50 -7.14
CA GLY A 129 0.66 -15.58 -7.70
C GLY A 129 -0.27 -14.46 -7.24
N PRO A 130 -1.58 -14.55 -7.55
CA PRO A 130 -2.55 -13.49 -7.32
C PRO A 130 -2.95 -13.36 -5.84
N THR A 131 -3.15 -12.12 -5.38
CA THR A 131 -3.92 -11.81 -4.19
C THR A 131 -5.39 -11.62 -4.55
N HIS A 132 -6.27 -12.33 -3.85
CA HIS A 132 -7.72 -12.22 -4.05
C HIS A 132 -8.36 -11.19 -3.12
N ASN A 133 -9.41 -10.53 -3.61
CA ASN A 133 -10.22 -9.62 -2.81
C ASN A 133 -11.00 -10.39 -1.72
N PRO A 134 -10.88 -10.01 -0.43
CA PRO A 134 -11.60 -10.69 0.66
C PRO A 134 -13.13 -10.63 0.55
N TRP A 135 -13.68 -9.62 -0.14
CA TRP A 135 -15.13 -9.51 -0.37
C TRP A 135 -15.63 -10.47 -1.44
N LYS A 136 -14.76 -10.91 -2.35
CA LYS A 136 -15.10 -11.85 -3.42
C LYS A 136 -13.84 -12.54 -3.96
N LEU A 137 -13.63 -13.80 -3.55
CA LEU A 137 -12.53 -14.63 -4.05
C LEU A 137 -12.56 -14.73 -5.59
N GLY A 138 -11.38 -14.72 -6.21
CA GLY A 138 -11.23 -14.66 -7.66
C GLY A 138 -11.22 -13.24 -8.25
N ASN A 139 -11.71 -12.23 -7.54
CA ASN A 139 -11.56 -10.84 -7.95
C ASN A 139 -10.21 -10.26 -7.49
N SER A 140 -9.70 -9.28 -8.23
CA SER A 140 -8.48 -8.55 -7.86
C SER A 140 -8.69 -7.73 -6.57
N ALA A 141 -7.69 -7.75 -5.69
CA ALA A 141 -7.61 -6.86 -4.54
C ALA A 141 -7.24 -5.40 -4.92
N GLY A 142 -7.02 -5.11 -6.21
CA GLY A 142 -6.41 -3.88 -6.68
C GLY A 142 -4.90 -3.88 -6.50
N GLY A 143 -4.26 -2.75 -6.74
CA GLY A 143 -2.81 -2.68 -6.69
C GLY A 143 -2.22 -1.28 -6.79
N SER A 144 -0.92 -1.13 -6.56
CA SER A 144 0.01 -2.24 -6.30
C SER A 144 0.08 -2.72 -4.84
N SER A 145 -0.58 -2.07 -3.88
CA SER A 145 -0.60 -2.49 -2.46
C SER A 145 -1.83 -3.36 -2.13
N GLY A 146 -2.19 -4.28 -3.02
CA GLY A 146 -3.37 -5.14 -2.84
C GLY A 146 -3.22 -6.17 -1.73
N GLY A 147 -2.01 -6.73 -1.55
CA GLY A 147 -1.70 -7.61 -0.41
C GLY A 147 -1.97 -6.92 0.93
N ALA A 148 -1.49 -5.68 1.08
CA ALA A 148 -1.72 -4.85 2.26
C ALA A 148 -3.21 -4.59 2.53
N SER A 149 -3.95 -4.17 1.49
CA SER A 149 -5.38 -3.85 1.61
C SER A 149 -6.22 -5.09 1.91
N ALA A 150 -5.94 -6.21 1.24
CA ALA A 150 -6.60 -7.48 1.49
C ALA A 150 -6.30 -8.02 2.90
N ALA A 151 -5.06 -7.90 3.38
CA ALA A 151 -4.69 -8.30 4.74
C ALA A 151 -5.47 -7.51 5.80
N VAL A 152 -5.57 -6.19 5.65
CA VAL A 152 -6.32 -5.33 6.58
C VAL A 152 -7.82 -5.62 6.54
N ALA A 153 -8.39 -5.76 5.34
CA ALA A 153 -9.81 -6.05 5.13
C ALA A 153 -10.21 -7.42 5.67
N ALA A 154 -9.36 -8.44 5.49
CA ALA A 154 -9.57 -9.78 6.00
C ALA A 154 -9.26 -9.93 7.50
N GLY A 155 -8.79 -8.88 8.16
CA GLY A 155 -8.46 -8.89 9.59
C GLY A 155 -7.19 -9.68 9.92
N LEU A 156 -6.23 -9.79 8.99
CA LEU A 156 -4.90 -10.38 9.24
C LEU A 156 -3.98 -9.44 10.04
N GLY A 157 -4.38 -8.18 10.20
CA GLY A 157 -3.71 -7.17 11.00
C GLY A 157 -4.51 -5.86 10.96
N PRO A 158 -4.29 -4.93 11.91
CA PRO A 158 -4.92 -3.61 11.87
C PRO A 158 -4.18 -2.60 10.98
N LEU A 159 -2.86 -2.76 10.81
CA LEU A 159 -1.99 -1.80 10.15
C LEU A 159 -1.21 -2.46 9.01
N ALA A 160 -1.16 -1.81 7.85
CA ALA A 160 -0.28 -2.22 6.78
C ALA A 160 0.37 -1.02 6.12
N GLU A 161 1.66 -1.13 5.82
CA GLU A 161 2.36 -0.20 4.95
C GLU A 161 2.16 -0.62 3.49
N GLY A 162 1.95 0.38 2.64
CA GLY A 162 2.01 0.24 1.19
C GLY A 162 2.73 1.43 0.56
N SER A 163 2.86 1.39 -0.76
CA SER A 163 3.43 2.49 -1.56
C SER A 163 2.46 2.97 -2.64
N ASP A 164 2.48 4.27 -2.95
CA ASP A 164 1.57 4.94 -3.88
C ASP A 164 2.28 5.97 -4.74
N GLY A 165 2.35 5.70 -6.05
CA GLY A 165 2.79 6.68 -7.05
C GLY A 165 1.68 7.17 -7.98
N ALA A 166 0.76 6.27 -8.37
CA ALA A 166 -0.40 6.61 -9.21
C ALA A 166 -1.72 6.08 -8.64
N GLY A 167 -1.79 5.82 -7.33
CA GLY A 167 -2.97 5.27 -6.67
C GLY A 167 -2.73 3.96 -5.95
N SER A 168 -1.49 3.46 -5.89
CA SER A 168 -1.20 2.11 -5.38
C SER A 168 -1.52 1.85 -3.90
N VAL A 169 -1.84 2.86 -3.09
CA VAL A 169 -2.46 2.71 -1.76
C VAL A 169 -3.98 2.93 -1.87
N ARG A 170 -4.40 3.99 -2.58
CA ARG A 170 -5.81 4.41 -2.66
C ARG A 170 -6.71 3.44 -3.45
N ILE A 171 -6.25 2.95 -4.60
CA ILE A 171 -6.95 1.99 -5.47
C ILE A 171 -7.27 0.69 -4.72
N PRO A 172 -6.30 -0.05 -4.16
CA PRO A 172 -6.62 -1.29 -3.47
C PRO A 172 -7.39 -1.05 -2.16
N SER A 173 -7.20 0.10 -1.51
CA SER A 173 -8.00 0.45 -0.32
C SER A 173 -9.47 0.62 -0.66
N ALA A 174 -9.78 1.32 -1.77
CA ALA A 174 -11.15 1.46 -2.25
C ALA A 174 -11.77 0.10 -2.64
N LEU A 175 -11.03 -0.74 -3.35
CA LEU A 175 -11.49 -2.07 -3.79
C LEU A 175 -11.69 -3.06 -2.63
N CYS A 176 -10.89 -2.95 -1.57
CA CYS A 176 -10.99 -3.79 -0.37
C CYS A 176 -11.83 -3.18 0.75
N GLY A 177 -12.39 -1.97 0.58
CA GLY A 177 -13.23 -1.31 1.58
C GLY A 177 -12.49 -0.93 2.86
N VAL A 178 -11.24 -0.44 2.74
CA VAL A 178 -10.40 0.00 3.86
C VAL A 178 -9.91 1.44 3.65
N VAL A 179 -9.30 2.03 4.68
CA VAL A 179 -8.76 3.40 4.64
C VAL A 179 -7.32 3.36 4.17
N GLY A 180 -7.03 4.02 3.04
CA GLY A 180 -5.66 4.19 2.53
C GLY A 180 -5.38 5.67 2.26
N LEU A 181 -4.20 6.13 2.67
CA LEU A 181 -3.78 7.51 2.51
C LEU A 181 -2.44 7.59 1.78
N LYS A 182 -2.41 8.39 0.70
CA LYS A 182 -1.14 8.85 0.11
C LYS A 182 -0.81 10.22 0.71
N PRO A 183 0.18 10.33 1.61
CA PRO A 183 0.54 11.61 2.19
C PRO A 183 1.18 12.56 1.17
N THR A 184 1.40 13.80 1.59
CA THR A 184 2.20 14.78 0.84
C THR A 184 3.63 14.26 0.68
N THR A 185 4.25 14.53 -0.47
CA THR A 185 5.66 14.25 -0.72
C THR A 185 6.53 14.77 0.43
N GLY A 186 7.43 13.92 0.92
CA GLY A 186 8.38 14.24 1.98
C GLY A 186 7.84 14.07 3.41
N VAL A 187 6.52 13.91 3.62
CA VAL A 187 5.98 13.69 4.98
C VAL A 187 6.54 12.40 5.57
N ILE A 188 6.59 11.35 4.76
CA ILE A 188 7.29 10.11 5.07
C ILE A 188 8.53 10.05 4.17
N PRO A 189 9.75 9.83 4.73
CA PRO A 189 10.97 9.67 3.96
C PRO A 189 10.82 8.57 2.90
N GLN A 190 11.10 8.91 1.65
CA GLN A 190 11.09 7.97 0.54
C GLN A 190 12.31 7.04 0.67
N THR A 191 12.08 5.78 1.05
CA THR A 191 13.16 4.79 1.22
C THR A 191 12.86 3.45 0.57
N ILE A 192 11.89 3.41 -0.37
CA ILE A 192 11.55 2.21 -1.15
C ILE A 192 12.76 1.79 -1.99
N LEU A 193 13.46 2.75 -2.61
CA LEU A 193 14.67 2.53 -3.40
C LEU A 193 15.82 3.36 -2.81
N ALA A 194 16.31 2.90 -1.65
CA ALA A 194 17.37 3.58 -0.93
C ALA A 194 18.56 3.93 -1.85
N GLY A 195 19.01 5.18 -1.79
CA GLY A 195 20.15 5.68 -2.57
C GLY A 195 19.85 6.06 -4.02
N ARG A 196 18.62 5.85 -4.53
CA ARG A 196 18.19 6.37 -5.84
C ARG A 196 17.40 7.66 -5.68
N PHE A 197 17.51 8.58 -6.65
CA PHE A 197 16.65 9.76 -6.69
C PHE A 197 15.26 9.33 -7.17
N TYR A 198 14.28 9.39 -6.26
CA TYR A 198 12.95 8.85 -6.51
C TYR A 198 11.88 9.74 -5.89
N ASN A 199 11.08 10.41 -6.72
CA ASN A 199 10.23 11.52 -6.29
C ASN A 199 8.75 11.38 -6.65
N TRP A 200 8.29 10.16 -6.99
CA TRP A 200 6.94 9.98 -7.50
C TRP A 200 6.13 8.88 -6.79
N ALA A 201 6.77 7.90 -6.13
CA ALA A 201 6.06 6.94 -5.28
C ALA A 201 6.51 7.03 -3.82
N TYR A 202 5.54 7.05 -2.90
CA TYR A 202 5.76 7.27 -1.47
C TYR A 202 5.06 6.21 -0.64
N HIS A 203 5.60 5.95 0.56
CA HIS A 203 4.95 5.11 1.55
C HIS A 203 3.59 5.71 1.97
N GLY A 204 2.66 4.86 2.37
CA GLY A 204 1.33 5.26 2.83
C GLY A 204 0.72 4.21 3.77
N PRO A 205 0.00 4.65 4.83
CA PRO A 205 -0.70 3.74 5.73
C PRO A 205 -2.00 3.20 5.11
N ILE A 206 -2.28 1.93 5.35
CA ILE A 206 -3.54 1.24 5.06
C ILE A 206 -4.08 0.64 6.35
N THR A 207 -5.32 0.99 6.72
CA THR A 207 -5.93 0.64 8.02
C THR A 207 -7.44 0.47 7.91
N ARG A 208 -8.11 -0.05 8.96
CA ARG A 208 -9.58 -0.15 8.99
C ARG A 208 -10.29 1.16 9.36
N THR A 209 -9.61 2.06 10.06
CA THR A 209 -10.19 3.30 10.56
C THR A 209 -9.31 4.51 10.23
N VAL A 210 -9.92 5.68 10.11
CA VAL A 210 -9.22 6.96 9.91
C VAL A 210 -8.30 7.26 11.11
N ALA A 211 -8.74 6.94 12.33
CA ALA A 211 -7.94 7.16 13.54
C ALA A 211 -6.66 6.30 13.55
N ASP A 212 -6.75 5.02 13.19
CA ASP A 212 -5.57 4.16 13.05
C ASP A 212 -4.64 4.66 11.93
N ASN A 213 -5.23 5.19 10.84
CA ASN A 213 -4.47 5.73 9.72
C ASN A 213 -3.65 6.96 10.14
N ALA A 214 -4.28 7.88 10.85
CA ALA A 214 -3.63 9.07 11.42
C ALA A 214 -2.53 8.71 12.41
N LEU A 215 -2.77 7.74 13.31
CA LEU A 215 -1.75 7.26 14.25
C LEU A 215 -0.53 6.67 13.54
N MET A 216 -0.78 5.81 12.53
CA MET A 216 0.31 5.22 11.75
C MET A 216 1.08 6.28 10.96
N LEU A 217 0.40 7.30 10.42
CA LEU A 217 1.04 8.43 9.76
C LEU A 217 1.92 9.25 10.71
N ASP A 218 1.44 9.57 11.92
CA ASP A 218 2.22 10.29 12.94
C ASP A 218 3.55 9.58 13.26
N ILE A 219 3.53 8.25 13.30
CA ILE A 219 4.70 7.42 13.58
C ILE A 219 5.66 7.40 12.40
N MET A 220 5.15 7.25 11.18
CA MET A 220 5.97 7.18 9.98
C MET A 220 6.48 8.56 9.53
N ALA A 221 5.90 9.67 9.99
CA ALA A 221 6.21 11.01 9.51
C ALA A 221 7.51 11.60 10.11
N GLY A 222 8.09 12.57 9.39
CA GLY A 222 9.21 13.41 9.83
C GLY A 222 10.51 13.18 9.06
N PRO A 223 11.50 14.07 9.23
CA PRO A 223 12.70 14.12 8.41
C PRO A 223 13.59 12.90 8.65
N ASP A 224 14.37 12.52 7.64
CA ASP A 224 15.43 11.52 7.73
C ASP A 224 16.55 11.82 6.74
N ASN A 225 17.81 11.59 7.15
CA ASN A 225 18.98 11.86 6.30
C ASN A 225 19.06 10.96 5.06
N ALA A 226 18.35 9.83 5.06
CA ALA A 226 18.24 8.96 3.89
C ALA A 226 17.43 9.59 2.74
N ASP A 227 16.59 10.59 3.03
CA ASP A 227 15.76 11.27 2.02
C ASP A 227 15.89 12.80 2.12
N PRO A 228 16.62 13.45 1.20
CA PRO A 228 16.77 14.91 1.18
C PRO A 228 15.48 15.66 0.85
N LEU A 229 14.42 14.99 0.40
CA LEU A 229 13.09 15.57 0.16
C LEU A 229 12.17 15.44 1.38
N SER A 230 12.61 14.75 2.44
CA SER A 230 11.81 14.62 3.66
C SER A 230 11.64 15.98 4.34
N ILE A 231 10.44 16.22 4.86
CA ILE A 231 10.08 17.50 5.48
C ILE A 231 9.85 17.35 6.99
N GLU A 232 9.90 18.49 7.67
CA GLU A 232 9.59 18.57 9.09
C GLU A 232 8.18 18.06 9.40
N ARG A 233 8.03 17.50 10.61
CA ARG A 233 6.71 17.09 11.10
C ARG A 233 5.78 18.29 11.19
N ALA A 234 4.49 18.05 10.90
CA ALA A 234 3.46 19.05 11.16
C ALA A 234 3.44 19.41 12.67
N GLU A 235 3.15 20.67 12.98
CA GLU A 235 3.06 21.13 14.38
C GLU A 235 1.95 20.42 15.16
N THR A 236 0.85 20.10 14.47
CA THR A 236 -0.27 19.33 15.02
C THR A 236 -0.16 17.89 14.55
N SER A 237 -0.30 16.93 15.47
CA SER A 237 -0.33 15.51 15.11
C SER A 237 -1.55 15.19 14.26
N TYR A 238 -1.43 14.21 13.37
CA TYR A 238 -2.52 13.78 12.52
C TYR A 238 -3.67 13.17 13.32
N VAL A 239 -3.39 12.53 14.46
CA VAL A 239 -4.42 12.06 15.40
C VAL A 239 -5.25 13.22 15.96
N GLU A 240 -4.62 14.33 16.36
CA GLU A 240 -5.37 15.49 16.85
C GLU A 240 -6.11 16.20 15.71
N ALA A 241 -5.48 16.34 14.54
CA ALA A 241 -6.12 16.93 13.37
C ALA A 241 -7.38 16.16 12.95
N ALA A 242 -7.37 14.83 13.06
CA ALA A 242 -8.50 13.98 12.71
C ALA A 242 -9.72 14.09 13.66
N LYS A 243 -9.58 14.76 14.82
CA LYS A 243 -10.69 14.99 15.77
C LYS A 243 -11.52 16.23 15.46
N GLY A 244 -11.05 17.10 14.54
CA GLY A 244 -11.75 18.33 14.18
C GLY A 244 -13.09 18.08 13.50
N ASP A 245 -13.98 19.09 13.54
CA ASP A 245 -15.18 19.09 12.71
C ASP A 245 -14.89 19.61 11.29
N VAL A 246 -15.86 19.44 10.39
CA VAL A 246 -15.76 19.89 8.99
C VAL A 246 -16.59 21.14 8.72
N LYS A 247 -17.03 21.86 9.76
CA LYS A 247 -17.92 23.01 9.61
C LYS A 247 -17.19 24.15 8.91
N GLY A 248 -17.75 24.62 7.80
CA GLY A 248 -17.16 25.66 6.96
C GLY A 248 -16.01 25.15 6.08
N LEU A 249 -15.71 23.85 6.07
CA LEU A 249 -14.73 23.26 5.14
C LEU A 249 -15.22 23.45 3.71
N ARG A 250 -14.38 24.04 2.85
CA ARG A 250 -14.70 24.21 1.42
C ARG A 250 -14.23 23.00 0.64
N VAL A 251 -15.16 22.31 0.00
CA VAL A 251 -14.91 21.08 -0.77
C VAL A 251 -15.23 21.34 -2.25
N ALA A 252 -14.23 21.16 -3.10
CA ALA A 252 -14.43 21.13 -4.55
C ALA A 252 -14.77 19.70 -4.98
N TRP A 253 -15.93 19.50 -5.60
CA TRP A 253 -16.38 18.20 -6.10
C TRP A 253 -16.28 18.14 -7.63
N SER A 254 -15.82 17.01 -8.15
CA SER A 254 -15.86 16.70 -9.58
C SER A 254 -16.15 15.23 -9.76
N THR A 255 -17.25 14.91 -10.45
CA THR A 255 -17.71 13.53 -10.64
C THR A 255 -16.64 12.60 -11.20
N ASN A 256 -15.88 13.04 -12.20
CA ASN A 256 -14.91 12.20 -12.91
C ASN A 256 -13.54 12.84 -13.12
N LEU A 257 -13.28 13.98 -12.46
CA LEU A 257 -12.11 14.84 -12.68
C LEU A 257 -11.89 15.24 -14.15
N GLY A 258 -12.85 15.05 -15.06
CA GLY A 258 -12.64 15.20 -16.51
C GLY A 258 -11.81 14.08 -17.16
N LEU A 259 -11.58 12.95 -16.49
CA LEU A 259 -10.63 11.92 -16.92
C LEU A 259 -11.28 10.62 -17.40
N GLY A 260 -12.50 10.30 -16.98
CA GLY A 260 -13.05 8.99 -17.30
C GLY A 260 -14.51 8.78 -16.96
N HIS A 261 -14.90 7.52 -17.09
CA HIS A 261 -16.22 7.04 -16.71
C HIS A 261 -16.23 6.69 -15.21
N VAL A 262 -17.33 7.05 -14.54
CA VAL A 262 -17.64 6.61 -13.19
C VAL A 262 -18.93 5.81 -13.25
N ASP A 263 -18.88 4.60 -12.70
CA ASP A 263 -20.05 3.72 -12.67
C ASP A 263 -21.20 4.37 -11.88
N PRO A 264 -22.46 4.27 -12.34
CA PRO A 264 -23.59 4.87 -11.65
C PRO A 264 -23.75 4.44 -10.18
N GLU A 265 -23.40 3.19 -9.82
CA GLU A 265 -23.48 2.73 -8.43
C GLU A 265 -22.41 3.40 -7.56
N VAL A 266 -21.20 3.58 -8.08
CA VAL A 266 -20.13 4.32 -7.39
C VAL A 266 -20.50 5.78 -7.23
N LEU A 267 -21.05 6.40 -8.28
CA LEU A 267 -21.50 7.79 -8.23
C LEU A 267 -22.56 7.99 -7.15
N ALA A 268 -23.55 7.09 -7.05
CA ALA A 268 -24.58 7.18 -6.03
C ALA A 268 -23.99 7.19 -4.60
N VAL A 269 -23.04 6.29 -4.31
CA VAL A 269 -22.35 6.26 -3.01
C VAL A 269 -21.57 7.55 -2.74
N CYS A 270 -20.92 8.11 -3.76
CA CYS A 270 -20.24 9.40 -3.62
C CYS A 270 -21.21 10.55 -3.34
N LEU A 271 -22.36 10.59 -4.00
CA LEU A 271 -23.38 11.62 -3.78
C LEU A 271 -23.97 11.54 -2.37
N ASP A 272 -24.20 10.34 -1.84
CA ASP A 272 -24.64 10.14 -0.45
C ASP A 272 -23.57 10.67 0.53
N ALA A 273 -22.29 10.43 0.26
CA ALA A 273 -21.21 10.96 1.07
C ALA A 273 -21.16 12.50 1.04
N LEU A 274 -21.33 13.13 -0.13
CA LEU A 274 -21.38 14.59 -0.24
C LEU A 274 -22.53 15.17 0.58
N ALA A 275 -23.72 14.58 0.51
CA ALA A 275 -24.87 15.02 1.31
C ALA A 275 -24.55 14.95 2.82
N ALA A 276 -23.91 13.87 3.28
CA ALA A 276 -23.46 13.75 4.66
C ALA A 276 -22.43 14.84 5.05
N PHE A 277 -21.50 15.21 4.16
CA PHE A 277 -20.57 16.31 4.41
C PHE A 277 -21.27 17.67 4.50
N GLU A 278 -22.29 17.94 3.67
CA GLU A 278 -23.10 19.17 3.76
C GLU A 278 -23.89 19.23 5.07
N GLU A 279 -24.49 18.12 5.51
CA GLU A 279 -25.18 18.02 6.80
C GLU A 279 -24.24 18.29 7.99
N LEU A 280 -22.98 17.88 7.89
CA LEU A 280 -21.92 18.19 8.87
C LEU A 280 -21.41 19.64 8.79
N GLY A 281 -21.89 20.43 7.83
CA GLY A 281 -21.61 21.85 7.70
C GLY A 281 -20.49 22.21 6.73
N ALA A 282 -20.04 21.27 5.89
CA ALA A 282 -19.12 21.58 4.79
C ALA A 282 -19.83 22.39 3.69
N GLN A 283 -19.06 23.16 2.92
CA GLN A 283 -19.52 23.93 1.79
C GLN A 283 -19.01 23.26 0.51
N ILE A 284 -19.91 22.63 -0.24
CA ILE A 284 -19.57 21.88 -1.44
C ILE A 284 -19.79 22.76 -2.67
N THR A 285 -18.83 22.74 -3.60
CA THR A 285 -18.93 23.43 -4.89
C THR A 285 -18.46 22.50 -5.98
N GLU A 286 -19.26 22.34 -7.04
CA GLU A 286 -18.82 21.61 -8.22
C GLU A 286 -17.73 22.42 -8.93
N ALA A 287 -16.55 21.80 -9.09
CA ALA A 287 -15.41 22.39 -9.74
C ALA A 287 -14.51 21.28 -10.32
N THR A 288 -14.43 21.24 -11.65
CA THR A 288 -13.57 20.31 -12.38
C THR A 288 -12.30 21.02 -12.84
N PRO A 289 -11.10 20.52 -12.48
CA PRO A 289 -9.86 21.09 -12.97
C PRO A 289 -9.72 20.91 -14.49
N GLN A 290 -9.14 21.90 -15.17
CA GLN A 290 -8.80 21.78 -16.58
C GLN A 290 -7.43 21.14 -16.71
N TRP A 291 -7.40 19.86 -17.06
CA TRP A 291 -6.18 19.15 -17.36
C TRP A 291 -5.82 19.29 -18.84
N GLY A 292 -4.53 19.13 -19.15
CA GLY A 292 -4.11 18.77 -20.51
C GLY A 292 -4.42 17.30 -20.77
N ASN A 293 -3.39 16.52 -21.09
CA ASN A 293 -3.47 15.06 -21.11
C ASN A 293 -2.69 14.48 -19.91
N PRO A 294 -3.29 14.37 -18.72
CA PRO A 294 -2.57 13.94 -17.54
C PRO A 294 -2.20 12.45 -17.60
N SER A 295 -2.98 11.63 -18.30
CA SER A 295 -2.62 10.22 -18.55
C SER A 295 -1.34 10.12 -19.38
N GLU A 296 -1.23 10.89 -20.47
CA GLU A 296 -0.01 10.95 -21.28
C GLU A 296 1.16 11.55 -20.50
N SER A 297 0.92 12.63 -19.75
CA SER A 297 1.95 13.28 -18.93
C SER A 297 2.48 12.33 -17.85
N MET A 298 1.60 11.58 -17.21
CA MET A 298 1.96 10.57 -16.22
C MET A 298 2.69 9.41 -16.88
N TRP A 299 2.15 8.82 -17.95
CA TRP A 299 2.71 7.64 -18.59
C TRP A 299 4.08 7.91 -19.21
N ASN A 300 4.19 8.92 -20.07
CA ASN A 300 5.41 9.23 -20.82
C ASN A 300 6.42 10.07 -20.01
N GLY A 301 5.95 10.88 -19.07
CA GLY A 301 6.80 11.82 -18.32
C GLY A 301 7.31 11.30 -16.99
N ILE A 302 6.58 10.39 -16.33
CA ILE A 302 6.89 9.93 -14.97
C ILE A 302 6.98 8.41 -14.91
N TRP A 303 5.94 7.70 -15.34
CA TRP A 303 5.80 6.26 -15.13
C TRP A 303 6.86 5.46 -15.88
N VAL A 304 6.87 5.56 -17.23
CA VAL A 304 7.83 4.82 -18.06
C VAL A 304 9.28 5.24 -17.76
N PRO A 305 9.65 6.54 -17.73
CA PRO A 305 11.00 6.95 -17.38
C PRO A 305 11.40 6.56 -15.95
N GLY A 306 10.46 6.61 -15.00
CA GLY A 306 10.65 6.22 -13.62
C GLY A 306 11.06 4.75 -13.52
N PHE A 307 10.21 3.85 -13.99
CA PHE A 307 10.48 2.41 -13.99
C PHE A 307 11.76 2.04 -14.77
N ALA A 308 11.98 2.68 -15.92
CA ALA A 308 13.21 2.54 -16.69
C ALA A 308 14.47 2.86 -15.89
N SER A 309 14.41 3.84 -14.99
CA SER A 309 15.54 4.26 -14.16
C SER A 309 15.75 3.39 -12.91
N GLU A 310 14.76 2.57 -12.51
CA GLU A 310 14.83 1.74 -11.30
C GLU A 310 15.63 0.45 -11.50
N TYR A 311 15.58 -0.10 -12.70
CA TYR A 311 15.95 -1.50 -12.96
C TYR A 311 16.90 -1.68 -14.14
N ASP A 312 17.91 -0.84 -14.22
CA ASP A 312 19.04 -0.98 -15.15
C ASP A 312 19.95 -2.19 -14.86
N LEU A 313 19.60 -3.01 -13.85
CA LEU A 313 20.37 -4.15 -13.36
C LEU A 313 19.96 -5.50 -13.95
N LEU A 314 18.80 -5.58 -14.59
CA LEU A 314 18.29 -6.83 -15.16
C LEU A 314 18.48 -6.88 -16.68
N ASP A 315 18.88 -8.04 -17.19
CA ASP A 315 18.82 -8.34 -18.61
C ASP A 315 17.37 -8.66 -19.00
N TRP A 316 16.59 -7.61 -19.21
CA TRP A 316 15.14 -7.64 -19.42
C TRP A 316 14.70 -8.49 -20.60
N GLU A 317 15.49 -8.58 -21.67
CA GLU A 317 15.16 -9.41 -22.84
C GLU A 317 15.12 -10.90 -22.47
N ASN A 318 15.94 -11.30 -21.49
CA ASN A 318 16.04 -12.68 -21.00
C ASN A 318 15.09 -12.99 -19.82
N GLN A 319 14.22 -12.06 -19.39
CA GLN A 319 13.29 -12.29 -18.28
C GLN A 319 11.88 -12.74 -18.70
N ARG A 320 11.61 -12.93 -20.00
CA ARG A 320 10.28 -13.35 -20.48
C ARG A 320 9.85 -14.67 -19.84
N GLY A 321 8.65 -14.69 -19.26
CA GLY A 321 8.10 -15.84 -18.53
C GLY A 321 8.57 -15.95 -17.06
N GLU A 322 9.55 -15.14 -16.65
CA GLU A 322 9.96 -15.00 -15.25
C GLU A 322 9.39 -13.73 -14.59
N VAL A 323 9.03 -12.75 -15.42
CA VAL A 323 8.26 -11.54 -15.10
C VAL A 323 7.24 -11.27 -16.22
N ASP A 324 6.30 -10.38 -15.97
CA ASP A 324 5.22 -9.95 -16.87
C ASP A 324 5.80 -9.28 -18.12
N ASP A 325 5.35 -9.75 -19.28
CA ASP A 325 5.77 -9.22 -20.57
C ASP A 325 5.45 -7.71 -20.71
N ASN A 326 4.37 -7.21 -20.09
CA ASN A 326 4.04 -5.78 -20.13
C ASN A 326 5.04 -4.94 -19.34
N LEU A 327 5.60 -5.48 -18.25
CA LEU A 327 6.67 -4.82 -17.51
C LEU A 327 7.93 -4.73 -18.38
N ILE A 328 8.26 -5.80 -19.11
CA ILE A 328 9.39 -5.81 -20.06
C ILE A 328 9.19 -4.77 -21.17
N GLU A 329 7.96 -4.60 -21.66
CA GLU A 329 7.68 -3.65 -22.75
C GLU A 329 7.90 -2.18 -22.39
N ILE A 330 7.78 -1.80 -21.11
CA ILE A 330 8.05 -0.43 -20.65
C ILE A 330 9.52 -0.17 -20.29
N MET A 331 10.36 -1.20 -20.27
CA MET A 331 11.79 -1.04 -19.95
C MET A 331 12.60 -0.59 -21.18
N PRO A 332 13.66 0.22 -21.01
CA PRO A 332 14.51 0.66 -22.10
C PRO A 332 15.16 -0.55 -22.77
N ARG A 333 15.01 -0.66 -24.09
CA ARG A 333 15.76 -1.64 -24.87
C ARG A 333 17.19 -1.15 -25.07
N PRO A 334 18.20 -2.03 -25.07
CA PRO A 334 19.53 -1.69 -25.55
C PRO A 334 19.43 -1.01 -26.92
N SER A 335 20.11 0.12 -27.10
CA SER A 335 20.06 0.90 -28.34
C SER A 335 20.44 0.02 -29.55
N GLY A 336 19.46 -0.32 -30.40
CA GLY A 336 19.67 -1.16 -31.59
C GLY A 336 18.43 -1.90 -32.11
N SER A 337 17.40 -2.08 -31.28
CA SER A 337 16.16 -2.76 -31.69
C SER A 337 15.12 -1.77 -32.27
N PRO A 338 14.58 -1.98 -33.48
CA PRO A 338 13.59 -1.08 -34.08
C PRO A 338 12.28 -1.06 -33.28
N VAL A 339 11.72 0.14 -33.12
CA VAL A 339 10.40 0.37 -32.52
C VAL A 339 9.34 -0.16 -33.49
N SER A 340 8.58 -1.17 -33.07
CA SER A 340 7.32 -1.54 -33.70
C SER A 340 6.28 -0.50 -33.29
N THR A 341 5.91 0.42 -34.19
CA THR A 341 4.86 1.42 -33.97
C THR A 341 3.45 0.86 -34.21
N SER A 342 3.20 -0.43 -33.92
CA SER A 342 1.86 -1.01 -34.06
C SER A 342 1.27 -1.41 -32.72
N GLY A 343 0.39 -0.56 -32.19
CA GLY A 343 -0.58 -0.90 -31.14
C GLY A 343 -0.25 -0.28 -29.78
N GLY A 344 -0.77 0.92 -29.54
CA GLY A 344 -0.97 1.36 -28.14
C GLY A 344 -1.89 0.37 -27.41
N PRO A 345 -1.75 0.19 -26.09
CA PRO A 345 -2.63 -0.68 -25.33
C PRO A 345 -4.06 -0.16 -25.49
N THR A 346 -4.91 -0.98 -26.12
CA THR A 346 -6.35 -0.75 -26.08
C THR A 346 -6.78 -1.01 -24.65
N HIS A 347 -7.22 0.05 -23.96
CA HIS A 347 -7.96 -0.09 -22.72
C HIS A 347 -9.28 -0.84 -23.02
N SER A 348 -9.25 -2.16 -22.90
CA SER A 348 -10.45 -2.96 -22.76
C SER A 348 -10.94 -2.80 -21.33
N ALA A 349 -11.93 -1.92 -21.14
CA ALA A 349 -12.81 -2.01 -19.98
C ALA A 349 -13.40 -3.42 -19.98
N ALA A 350 -13.11 -4.20 -18.95
CA ALA A 350 -13.60 -5.56 -18.81
C ALA A 350 -15.14 -5.57 -18.80
N SER A 351 -15.76 -5.83 -19.95
CA SER A 351 -17.19 -6.11 -20.05
C SER A 351 -17.47 -7.49 -19.45
N CYS A 352 -18.26 -7.53 -18.39
CA CYS A 352 -18.74 -8.76 -17.76
C CYS A 352 -19.72 -9.47 -18.73
N GLY A 353 -19.23 -10.50 -19.43
CA GLY A 353 -20.03 -11.31 -20.36
C GLY A 353 -20.71 -12.49 -19.65
N THR A 354 -22.04 -12.43 -19.57
CA THR A 354 -22.94 -13.51 -19.15
C THR A 354 -22.75 -14.78 -20.01
N ARG A 355 -22.46 -15.93 -19.37
CA ARG A 355 -22.54 -17.24 -20.03
C ARG A 355 -23.99 -17.74 -20.02
N GLY A 356 -24.58 -17.89 -21.21
CA GLY A 356 -25.82 -18.66 -21.41
C GLY A 356 -25.58 -20.18 -21.37
N PRO A 357 -26.64 -20.98 -21.19
CA PRO A 357 -26.54 -22.40 -20.87
C PRO A 357 -26.20 -23.23 -22.12
N ARG A 358 -25.39 -24.28 -21.95
CA ARG A 358 -25.23 -25.30 -23.00
C ARG A 358 -26.04 -26.54 -22.62
N SER A 359 -26.80 -27.00 -23.63
CA SER A 359 -27.50 -28.28 -23.74
C SER A 359 -26.58 -29.48 -23.62
#